data_AF-A0A0L8GL53-F1
#
_entry.id   AF-A0A0L8GL53-F1
#
_cell.length_a   1.000
_cell.length_b   1.000
_cell.length_c   1.000
_cell.angle_alpha   90.00
_cell.angle_beta   90.00
_cell.angle_gamma   90.00
#
_symmetry.space_group_name_H-M   'P 1'
#
loop_
_entity.id
_entity.type
_entity.pdbx_description
1 polymer ?
#
loop_
_entity_poly.entity_id
_entity_poly.type
_entity_poly.pdbx_seq_one_letter_code
_entity_poly.pdbx_strand_id
1 'polypeptide(L)'
;AYLHKYGYLNIDDRQKDNYSEQLSQAVRDFQVFANLPVSGTVDKVTLNKMLVFPRCGVKDIIRRNRTSQHYNFQAVGELTSFLDVC
;
A
#
# COMPACT_ATOMS: atom_id res chain seq x y z
N ALA A 1 -6.22 -1.10 -10.49
CA ALA A 1 -6.77 -1.66 -9.22
C ALA A 1 -6.09 -0.99 -8.01
N TYR A 2 -6.75 -0.96 -6.84
CA TYR A 2 -6.34 -0.18 -5.65
C TYR A 2 -4.89 -0.41 -5.21
N LEU A 3 -4.48 -1.67 -5.02
CA LEU A 3 -3.12 -2.02 -4.57
C LEU A 3 -2.03 -1.48 -5.52
N HIS A 4 -2.29 -1.47 -6.83
CA HIS A 4 -1.37 -0.88 -7.82
C HIS A 4 -1.32 0.65 -7.72
N LYS A 5 -2.47 1.31 -7.47
CA LYS A 5 -2.54 2.79 -7.33
C LYS A 5 -1.64 3.27 -6.20
N TYR A 6 -1.65 2.57 -5.06
CA TYR A 6 -0.89 2.94 -3.86
C TYR A 6 0.49 2.29 -3.76
N GLY A 7 0.90 1.51 -4.78
CA GLY A 7 2.26 0.98 -4.90
C GLY A 7 2.52 -0.38 -4.24
N TYR A 8 1.50 -1.04 -3.69
CA TYR A 8 1.61 -2.37 -3.08
C TYR A 8 1.81 -3.49 -4.09
N LEU A 9 1.16 -3.40 -5.26
CA LEU A 9 1.23 -4.44 -6.29
C LEU A 9 1.85 -3.88 -7.57
N ASN A 10 2.98 -4.44 -7.97
CA ASN A 10 3.62 -4.18 -9.26
C ASN A 10 3.75 -5.51 -10.01
N ILE A 11 2.96 -5.67 -11.05
CA ILE A 11 2.93 -6.87 -11.87
C ILE A 11 3.90 -6.62 -13.03
N ASP A 12 5.05 -7.27 -12.99
CA ASP A 12 5.91 -7.40 -14.16
C ASP A 12 5.37 -8.57 -15.00
N ASP A 13 5.21 -8.38 -16.32
CA ASP A 13 4.76 -9.42 -17.26
C ASP A 13 5.62 -10.70 -17.17
N ARG A 14 6.86 -10.58 -16.69
CA ARG A 14 7.80 -11.69 -16.47
C ARG A 14 7.53 -12.53 -15.23
N GLN A 15 6.63 -12.10 -14.33
CA GLN A 15 6.37 -12.75 -13.04
C GLN A 15 4.91 -13.22 -12.87
N LYS A 16 4.18 -13.34 -13.98
CA LYS A 16 2.76 -13.69 -14.01
C LYS A 16 2.44 -15.02 -13.33
N ASP A 17 3.37 -15.98 -13.35
CA ASP A 17 3.22 -17.31 -12.74
C ASP A 17 3.00 -17.24 -11.22
N ASN A 18 3.50 -16.18 -10.55
CA ASN A 18 3.39 -15.99 -9.10
C ASN A 18 2.37 -14.90 -8.72
N TYR A 19 1.45 -14.54 -9.61
CA TYR A 19 0.53 -13.43 -9.41
C TYR A 19 -0.31 -13.57 -8.13
N SER A 20 -0.80 -14.78 -7.81
CA SER A 20 -1.58 -15.02 -6.59
C SER A 20 -0.80 -14.75 -5.31
N GLU A 21 0.48 -15.11 -5.29
CA GLU A 21 1.36 -14.88 -4.15
C GLU A 21 1.72 -13.41 -4.02
N GLN A 22 2.03 -12.74 -5.15
CA GLN A 22 2.29 -11.30 -5.18
C GLN A 22 1.09 -10.48 -4.71
N LEU A 23 -0.12 -10.88 -5.12
CA LEU A 23 -1.35 -10.25 -4.68
C LEU A 23 -1.54 -10.45 -3.17
N SER A 24 -1.34 -11.68 -2.68
CA SER A 24 -1.46 -11.99 -1.26
C SER A 24 -0.47 -11.19 -0.43
N GLN A 25 0.79 -11.08 -0.88
CA GLN A 25 1.80 -10.27 -0.21
C GLN A 25 1.45 -8.78 -0.23
N ALA A 26 0.99 -8.23 -1.36
CA ALA A 26 0.55 -6.85 -1.46
C ALA A 26 -0.60 -6.52 -0.49
N VAL A 27 -1.51 -7.48 -0.27
CA VAL A 27 -2.58 -7.35 0.72
C VAL A 27 -2.03 -7.37 2.14
N ARG A 28 -1.07 -8.25 2.46
CA ARG A 28 -0.40 -8.27 3.77
C ARG A 28 0.28 -6.95 4.07
N ASP A 29 1.00 -6.39 3.10
CA ASP A 29 1.70 -5.11 3.25
C ASP A 29 0.71 -3.97 3.55
N PHE A 30 -0.44 -3.94 2.84
CA PHE A 30 -1.51 -2.98 3.14
C PHE A 30 -2.10 -3.18 4.54
N GLN A 31 -2.35 -4.43 4.95
CA GLN A 31 -2.90 -4.73 6.27
C GLN A 31 -1.94 -4.27 7.38
N VAL A 32 -0.63 -4.48 7.23
CA VAL A 32 0.39 -3.97 8.15
C VAL A 32 0.36 -2.43 8.21
N PHE A 33 0.35 -1.76 7.05
CA PHE A 33 0.30 -0.30 6.99
C PHE A 33 -0.97 0.28 7.65
N ALA A 34 -2.11 -0.36 7.40
CA ALA A 34 -3.41 0.06 7.93
C ALA A 34 -3.67 -0.43 9.37
N ASN A 35 -2.70 -1.11 10.00
CA ASN A 35 -2.80 -1.72 11.31
C ASN A 35 -4.03 -2.67 11.46
N LEU A 36 -4.24 -3.50 10.45
CA LEU A 36 -5.28 -4.52 10.39
C LEU A 36 -4.71 -5.91 10.69
N PRO A 37 -5.56 -6.89 11.07
CA PRO A 37 -5.15 -8.28 11.12
C PRO A 37 -4.59 -8.76 9.77
N VAL A 38 -3.38 -9.34 9.79
CA VAL A 38 -2.67 -9.75 8.57
C VAL A 38 -3.13 -11.15 8.15
N SER A 39 -4.04 -11.23 7.19
CA SER A 39 -4.50 -12.48 6.58
C SER A 39 -3.87 -12.74 5.20
N GLY A 40 -3.47 -11.67 4.50
CA GLY A 40 -3.12 -11.72 3.07
C GLY A 40 -4.32 -11.92 2.14
N THR A 41 -5.54 -11.85 2.68
CA THR A 41 -6.79 -11.93 1.91
C THR A 41 -7.61 -10.67 2.12
N VAL A 42 -8.35 -10.26 1.08
CA VAL A 42 -9.17 -9.05 1.11
C VAL A 42 -10.49 -9.37 1.83
N ASP A 43 -10.44 -9.39 3.16
CA ASP A 43 -11.58 -9.63 4.03
C ASP A 43 -12.49 -8.39 4.16
N LYS A 44 -13.63 -8.54 4.84
CA LYS A 44 -14.61 -7.45 4.97
C LYS A 44 -14.00 -6.21 5.64
N VAL A 45 -13.12 -6.40 6.63
CA VAL A 45 -12.45 -5.29 7.34
C VAL A 45 -11.46 -4.59 6.41
N THR A 46 -10.64 -5.36 5.68
CA THR A 46 -9.72 -4.83 4.65
C THR A 46 -10.49 -4.06 3.57
N LEU A 47 -11.58 -4.61 3.04
CA LEU A 47 -12.42 -3.94 2.04
C LEU A 47 -13.01 -2.63 2.55
N ASN A 48 -13.56 -2.63 3.76
CA ASN A 48 -14.09 -1.43 4.37
C ASN A 48 -12.99 -0.36 4.48
N LYS A 49 -11.79 -0.76 4.92
CA LYS A 49 -10.64 0.15 5.00
C LYS A 49 -10.22 0.71 3.63
N MET A 50 -10.30 -0.11 2.59
CA MET A 50 -9.94 0.30 1.23
C MET A 50 -10.97 1.22 0.55
N LEU A 51 -12.26 1.05 0.84
CA LEU A 51 -13.34 1.70 0.09
C LEU A 51 -14.00 2.85 0.83
N VAL A 52 -14.09 2.76 2.16
CA VAL A 52 -14.92 3.68 2.96
C VAL A 52 -14.12 4.87 3.47
N PHE A 53 -12.82 4.70 3.72
CA PHE A 53 -11.99 5.77 4.25
C PHE A 53 -11.41 6.62 3.13
N PRO A 54 -11.68 7.94 3.09
CA PRO A 54 -11.04 8.82 2.14
C PRO A 54 -9.53 8.85 2.41
N ARG A 55 -8.73 8.84 1.34
CA ARG A 55 -7.26 8.91 1.40
C ARG A 55 -6.77 9.80 0.27
N CYS A 56 -5.61 10.42 0.43
CA CYS A 56 -5.04 11.18 -0.66
C CYS A 56 -4.33 10.28 -1.69
N GLY A 57 -4.09 10.84 -2.88
CA GLY A 57 -3.59 10.08 -4.03
C GLY A 57 -2.10 9.71 -3.98
N VAL A 58 -1.41 9.97 -2.87
CA VAL A 58 0.01 9.67 -2.69
C VAL A 58 0.20 8.15 -2.52
N LYS A 59 1.29 7.60 -3.06
CA LYS A 59 1.61 6.17 -2.92
C LYS A 59 2.13 5.87 -1.51
N ASP A 60 1.68 4.76 -0.95
CA ASP A 60 2.09 4.30 0.38
C ASP A 60 3.51 3.70 0.32
N ILE A 61 3.82 2.96 -0.76
CA ILE A 61 5.15 2.39 -0.99
C ILE A 61 5.88 3.17 -2.09
N ILE A 62 6.92 3.90 -1.70
CA ILE A 62 7.85 4.59 -2.61
C ILE A 62 9.06 3.67 -2.85
N ARG A 63 9.04 2.88 -3.93
CA ARG A 63 10.27 2.20 -4.41
C ARG A 63 11.25 3.26 -4.88
N ARG A 64 12.30 3.52 -4.08
CA ARG A 64 13.39 4.42 -4.45
C ARG A 64 14.09 3.91 -5.71
N ASN A 65 13.80 4.51 -6.86
CA ASN A 65 14.77 4.52 -7.96
C ASN A 65 15.85 5.53 -7.59
N ARG A 66 17.12 5.14 -7.65
CA ARG A 66 18.28 5.95 -7.21
C ARG A 66 18.48 7.29 -7.96
N THR A 67 17.55 7.71 -8.81
CA THR A 67 17.71 8.80 -9.78
C THR A 67 16.78 9.99 -9.63
N SER A 68 16.05 10.16 -8.52
CA SER A 68 15.32 11.42 -8.28
C SER A 68 15.40 11.84 -6.81
N GLN A 69 16.44 12.59 -6.51
CA GLN A 69 16.46 13.47 -5.35
C GLN A 69 15.47 14.62 -5.58
N HIS A 70 14.93 15.17 -4.49
CA HIS A 70 14.01 16.31 -4.39
C HIS A 70 12.50 16.01 -4.43
N TYR A 71 12.03 15.20 -3.47
CA TYR A 71 10.76 15.53 -2.81
C TYR A 71 11.05 15.66 -1.31
N ASN A 72 10.74 16.82 -0.73
CA ASN A 72 10.81 17.06 0.72
C ASN A 72 9.73 16.21 1.39
N PHE A 73 10.08 14.96 1.74
CA PHE A 73 9.22 14.13 2.57
C PHE A 73 9.40 14.61 4.00
N GLN A 74 8.52 15.53 4.42
CA GLN A 74 8.41 15.93 5.81
C GLN A 74 7.89 14.71 6.58
N ALA A 75 8.83 13.94 7.13
CA ALA A 75 8.53 12.97 8.16
C ALA A 75 8.13 13.77 9.41
N VAL A 76 6.85 14.16 9.49
CA VAL A 76 6.27 14.52 10.77
C VAL A 76 6.06 13.22 11.53
N GLY A 77 6.95 12.99 12.50
CA GLY A 77 6.75 11.94 13.47
C GLY A 77 5.58 12.31 14.37
N GLU A 78 4.54 11.49 14.37
CA GLU A 78 3.72 11.21 15.55
C GLU A 78 2.86 9.97 15.29
N LEU A 79 2.61 9.20 16.35
CA LEU A 79 1.90 7.92 16.37
C LEU A 79 0.38 8.08 16.15
N THR A 80 -0.02 8.83 15.14
CA THR A 80 -1.42 8.98 14.73
C THR A 80 -1.60 8.41 13.34
N SER A 81 -2.43 7.36 13.25
CA SER A 81 -3.03 6.81 12.02
C SER A 81 -2.45 7.32 10.69
N PHE A 82 -1.58 6.50 10.09
CA PHE A 82 -1.05 6.66 8.72
C PHE A 82 -2.12 6.76 7.60
N LEU A 83 -3.41 6.86 7.95
CA LEU A 83 -4.53 7.01 7.04
C LEU A 83 -4.97 8.47 6.86
N ASP A 84 -4.45 9.40 7.67
CA ASP A 84 -4.86 10.81 7.68
C ASP A 84 -3.83 11.77 7.06
N VAL A 85 -2.75 11.28 6.45
CA VAL A 85 -1.78 12.15 5.75
C VAL A 85 -2.16 12.22 4.27
N CYS A 86 -3.22 12.97 3.99
CA CYS A 86 -3.06 14.39 3.62
C CYS A 86 -4.07 15.21 4.44
#